data_AF-A0A9E1TSL9-F1
#
_entry.id   AF-A0A9E1TSL9-F1
#
_cell.length_a   1.000
_cell.length_b   1.000
_cell.length_c   1.000
_cell.angle_alpha   90.00
_cell.angle_beta   90.00
_cell.angle_gamma   90.00
#
_symmetry.space_group_name_H-M   'P 1'
#
loop_
_entity.id
_entity.type
_entity.pdbx_description
1 polymer ?
#
loop_
_entity_poly.entity_id
_entity_poly.type
_entity_poly.pdbx_seq_one_letter_code
_entity_poly.pdbx_strand_id
1 'polypeptide(L)' 'MEWVAVAIMTSGIITTDLKFDTIDDCMTETGKIVADAYRAAAWEQGPDLVLPQYACLLRDD' A
#
# COMPACT_ATOMS: atom_id res chain seq x y z
N MET A 1 -1.27 19.46 5.60
CA MET A 1 -0.73 18.16 6.03
C MET A 1 -1.63 17.09 5.46
N GLU A 2 -1.14 16.35 4.48
CA GLU A 2 -1.86 15.29 3.77
C GLU A 2 -1.01 14.02 3.82
N TRP A 3 -1.63 12.86 4.01
CA TRP A 3 -0.96 11.56 3.99
C TRP A 3 -1.08 10.94 2.61
N VAL A 4 0.04 10.55 2.02
CA VAL A 4 0.09 9.93 0.69
C VAL A 4 0.53 8.48 0.85
N ALA A 5 -0.24 7.56 0.26
CA ALA A 5 0.20 6.17 0.18
C ALA A 5 1.28 6.02 -0.89
N VAL A 6 2.33 5.28 -0.57
CA VAL A 6 3.40 4.92 -1.49
C VAL A 6 3.53 3.42 -1.58
N ALA A 7 3.74 2.90 -2.78
CA ALA A 7 4.04 1.50 -3.02
C ALA A 7 5.56 1.29 -2.93
N ILE A 8 5.99 0.33 -2.12
CA ILE A 8 7.38 -0.09 -1.96
C ILE A 8 7.59 -1.31 -2.85
N MET A 9 8.41 -1.13 -3.88
CA MET A 9 8.81 -2.18 -4.80
C MET A 9 10.31 -2.46 -4.68
N THR A 10 10.76 -3.58 -5.23
CA THR A 10 12.20 -3.90 -5.31
C THR A 10 13.00 -2.85 -6.08
N SER A 11 12.37 -2.17 -7.04
CA SER A 11 12.97 -1.08 -7.83
C SER A 11 12.93 0.29 -7.15
N GLY A 12 12.25 0.44 -6.00
CA GLY A 12 12.15 1.70 -5.27
C GLY A 12 10.75 2.00 -4.76
N ILE A 13 10.54 3.25 -4.35
CA ILE A 13 9.26 3.75 -3.83
C ILE A 13 8.53 4.50 -4.95
N ILE A 14 7.29 4.11 -5.21
CA ILE A 14 6.40 4.77 -6.16
C ILE A 14 5.29 5.48 -5.40
N THR A 15 5.16 6.79 -5.60
CA THR A 15 4.04 7.56 -5.07
C THR A 15 2.76 7.14 -5.77
N THR A 16 1.71 6.85 -5.00
CA THR A 16 0.40 6.56 -5.56
C THR A 16 -0.45 7.83 -5.61
N ASP A 17 -1.57 7.78 -6.34
CA ASP A 17 -2.56 8.86 -6.34
C ASP A 17 -3.50 8.82 -5.12
N LEU A 18 -3.28 7.89 -4.17
CA LEU A 18 -4.09 7.74 -2.97
C LEU A 18 -3.62 8.70 -1.89
N LYS A 19 -4.54 9.56 -1.45
CA LYS A 19 -4.30 10.63 -0.50
C LYS A 19 -5.36 10.63 0.59
N PHE A 20 -4.96 10.97 1.81
CA PHE A 20 -5.77 10.85 3.01
C PHE A 20 -5.54 12.01 3.97
N ASP A 21 -6.58 12.36 4.73
CA ASP A 21 -6.50 13.41 5.74
C ASP A 21 -5.79 12.92 7.02
N THR A 22 -5.84 11.62 7.30
CA THR A 22 -5.26 11.00 8.50
C THR A 22 -4.36 9.81 8.17
N ILE A 23 -3.41 9.52 9.08
CA ILE A 23 -2.55 8.32 8.98
C ILE A 23 -3.37 7.04 9.12
N ASP A 24 -4.40 7.04 9.98
CA ASP A 24 -5.23 5.87 10.25
C ASP A 24 -6.03 5.45 9.02
N ASP A 25 -6.59 6.42 8.28
CA ASP A 25 -7.29 6.16 7.03
C ASP A 25 -6.33 5.59 5.97
N CYS A 26 -5.14 6.20 5.85
CA CYS A 26 -4.13 5.74 4.91
C CYS A 26 -3.70 4.29 5.19
N MET A 27 -3.40 3.97 6.45
CA MET A 27 -3.00 2.61 6.87
C MET A 27 -4.15 1.61 6.70
N THR A 28 -5.38 2.02 6.98
CA THR A 28 -6.57 1.16 6.84
C THR A 28 -6.83 0.80 5.39
N GLU A 29 -6.85 1.79 4.49
CA GLU A 29 -7.15 1.57 3.07
C GLU A 29 -6.02 0.80 2.37
N THR A 30 -4.76 1.15 2.63
CA THR A 30 -3.62 0.39 2.09
C THR A 30 -3.58 -1.05 2.61
N GLY A 31 -3.92 -1.28 3.88
CA GLY A 31 -4.05 -2.62 4.45
C GLY A 31 -5.12 -3.47 3.75
N LYS A 32 -6.25 -2.87 3.38
CA LYS A 32 -7.30 -3.54 2.58
C LYS A 32 -6.79 -3.92 1.19
N ILE A 33 -6.09 -3.02 0.50
CA ILE A 33 -5.51 -3.28 -0.82
C ILE A 33 -4.56 -4.49 -0.77
N VAL A 34 -3.67 -4.55 0.23
CA VAL A 34 -2.75 -5.69 0.41
C VAL A 34 -3.52 -6.98 0.71
N ALA A 35 -4.54 -6.93 1.56
CA ALA A 35 -5.35 -8.10 1.90
C ALA A 35 -6.13 -8.64 0.69
N ASP A 36 -6.66 -7.76 -0.15
CA ASP A 36 -7.38 -8.14 -1.37
C ASP A 36 -6.43 -8.69 -2.43
N ALA A 37 -5.25 -8.09 -2.60
CA ALA A 37 -4.19 -8.62 -3.46
C ALA A 37 -3.73 -10.01 -3.01
N TYR A 38 -3.56 -10.21 -1.69
CA TYR A 38 -3.27 -11.52 -1.12
C TYR A 38 -4.35 -12.53 -1.43
N ARG A 39 -5.62 -12.19 -1.19
CA ARG A 39 -6.73 -13.11 -1.48
C ARG A 39 -6.78 -13.49 -2.95
N ALA A 40 -6.57 -12.55 -3.86
CA ALA A 40 -6.55 -12.83 -5.29
C ALA A 40 -5.38 -13.73 -5.67
N ALA A 41 -4.17 -13.41 -5.21
CA ALA A 41 -2.95 -14.08 -5.66
C ALA A 41 -2.63 -15.38 -4.90
N ALA A 42 -3.10 -15.56 -3.66
CA ALA A 42 -2.88 -16.79 -2.89
C ALA A 42 -3.50 -18.02 -3.55
N TRP A 43 -4.58 -17.84 -4.32
CA TRP A 43 -5.17 -18.91 -5.12
C TRP A 43 -4.31 -19.32 -6.32
N GLU A 44 -3.46 -18.43 -6.83
CA GLU A 44 -2.72 -18.62 -8.08
C GLU A 44 -1.24 -18.97 -7.87
N GLN A 45 -0.59 -18.36 -6.87
CA GLN A 45 0.88 -18.41 -6.71
C GLN A 45 1.36 -19.24 -5.51
N GLY A 46 0.47 -19.61 -4.59
CA GLY A 46 0.83 -20.41 -3.43
C GLY A 46 1.74 -19.68 -2.41
N PRO A 47 2.54 -20.40 -1.62
CA PRO A 47 3.23 -19.86 -0.44
C PRO A 47 4.39 -18.91 -0.74
N ASP A 48 4.88 -18.84 -1.98
CA ASP A 48 5.99 -17.96 -2.39
C ASP A 48 5.52 -16.57 -2.86
N LEU A 49 4.27 -16.21 -2.56
CA LEU A 49 3.66 -14.95 -2.96
C LEU A 49 4.35 -13.74 -2.30
N VAL A 50 4.95 -12.89 -3.13
CA VAL A 50 5.48 -11.58 -2.72
C VAL A 50 4.43 -10.51 -3.01
N LEU A 51 3.90 -9.89 -1.96
CA LEU A 51 2.94 -8.81 -2.08
C LEU A 51 3.60 -7.44 -2.21
N PRO A 52 2.96 -6.50 -2.92
CA PRO A 52 3.31 -5.09 -2.84
C PRO A 52 3.23 -4.63 -1.38
N GLN A 53 4.27 -3.94 -0.90
CA GLN A 53 4.25 -3.28 0.39
C GLN A 53 3.79 -1.84 0.21
N TYR A 54 3.05 -1.29 1.16
CA TYR A 54 2.63 0.10 1.17
C TYR A 54 3.14 0.80 2.42
N ALA A 55 3.40 2.10 2.30
CA ALA A 55 3.68 2.99 3.42
C ALA A 55 2.88 4.29 3.27
N CYS A 56 2.67 4.99 4.40
CA CYS A 56 2.00 6.27 4.45
C CYS A 56 3.02 7.36 4.79
N LEU A 57 3.19 8.32 3.88
CA LEU A 57 4.12 9.44 4.05
C LEU A 57 3.34 10.73 4.30
N LEU A 58 3.77 11.49 5.30
CA LEU A 58 3.26 12.83 5.53
C LEU A 58 3.85 13.78 4.49
N ARG A 59 2.98 14.43 3.73
CA ARG A 59 3.34 15.52 2.84
C ARG A 59 3.07 16.85 3.55
N ASP A 60 4.16 17.49 3.94
CA ASP A 60 4.19 18.89 4.34
C ASP A 60 4.37 19.72 3.07
N ASP A 61 3.24 20.14 2.49
CA ASP A 61 3.24 21.20 1.47
C ASP A 61 3.57 22.56 2.11
#